data_AF-A0A2N6LHH4-F1
#
_entry.id   AF-A0A2N6LHH4-F1
#
_cell.length_a   1.000
_cell.length_b   1.000
_cell.length_c   1.000
_cell.angle_alpha   90.00
_cell.angle_beta   90.00
_cell.angle_gamma   90.00
#
_symmetry.space_group_name_H-M   'P 1'
#
loop_
_entity.id
_entity.type
_entity.pdbx_description
1 polymer ?
#
loop_
_entity_poly.entity_id
_entity_poly.type
_entity_poly.pdbx_seq_one_letter_code
_entity_poly.pdbx_strand_id
1 'polypeptide(L)'
;LVFAKCEGKAGAFLVEKNSPGFSVKPMSGILGTRASMVAELQFDNCHVPLENLVGKLGFGFSYIAASALDYGRYSVASGCVGIAQACLEACIKYTNERKQFDVYLKEHQLIRQKITQMITNTKAARLLCYQAGYLKEINDPNSIIETSIAKYFASTVATKSANDAVQIHGGNGCSSEYPVERYLRDSKIMEIIEGSTQIQEITIAESGYQNYLISTVPTVMEKKLAERT
;
A
#
# COMPACT_ATOMS: atom_id res chain seq x y z
N LEU A 1 -17.24 10.14 1.43
CA LEU A 1 -17.39 9.41 2.71
C LEU A 1 -16.56 10.12 3.76
N VAL A 2 -17.16 10.51 4.89
CA VAL A 2 -16.51 11.23 5.98
C VAL A 2 -16.72 10.45 7.27
N PHE A 3 -15.69 10.34 8.10
CA PHE A 3 -15.79 9.74 9.42
C PHE A 3 -15.81 10.82 10.49
N ALA A 4 -16.81 10.80 11.36
CA ALA A 4 -16.98 11.80 12.41
C ALA A 4 -17.55 11.16 13.69
N LYS A 5 -17.42 11.84 14.83
CA LYS A 5 -18.05 11.44 16.09
C LYS A 5 -19.36 12.22 16.27
N CYS A 6 -20.45 11.50 16.53
CA CYS A 6 -21.73 12.06 16.95
C CYS A 6 -22.03 11.54 18.35
N GLU A 7 -22.21 12.44 19.32
CA GLU A 7 -22.44 12.09 20.74
C GLU A 7 -21.42 11.08 21.29
N GLY A 8 -20.16 11.24 20.92
CA GLY A 8 -19.06 10.35 21.33
C GLY A 8 -18.97 9.03 20.54
N LYS A 9 -19.92 8.71 19.67
CA LYS A 9 -19.93 7.49 18.85
C LYS A 9 -19.40 7.77 17.45
N ALA A 10 -18.51 6.92 16.94
CA ALA A 10 -18.01 7.04 15.58
C ALA A 10 -19.10 6.66 14.56
N GLY A 11 -19.18 7.41 13.46
CA GLY A 11 -20.08 7.17 12.34
C GLY A 11 -19.41 7.49 11.01
N ALA A 12 -20.00 6.97 9.94
CA ALA A 12 -19.60 7.23 8.57
C ALA A 12 -20.74 7.94 7.84
N PHE A 13 -20.42 9.02 7.14
CA PHE A 13 -21.41 9.94 6.57
C PHE A 13 -21.11 10.20 5.10
N LEU A 14 -22.17 10.23 4.28
CA LEU A 14 -22.10 10.78 2.93
C LEU A 14 -22.27 12.29 3.02
N VAL A 15 -21.24 13.03 2.63
CA VAL A 15 -21.32 14.50 2.56
C VAL A 15 -21.24 14.89 1.10
N GLU A 16 -22.25 15.62 0.65
CA GLU A 16 -22.32 16.10 -0.73
C GLU A 16 -21.35 17.25 -0.93
N LYS A 17 -20.75 17.34 -2.12
CA LYS A 17 -19.76 18.37 -2.45
C LYS A 17 -20.31 19.80 -2.27
N ASN A 18 -21.61 19.96 -2.46
CA ASN A 18 -22.28 21.26 -2.40
C ASN A 18 -23.04 21.47 -1.08
N SER A 19 -22.83 20.63 -0.06
CA SER A 19 -23.43 20.83 1.26
C SER A 19 -23.03 22.21 1.82
N PRO A 20 -23.98 23.03 2.30
CA PRO A 20 -23.65 24.28 2.96
C PRO A 20 -22.68 24.05 4.12
N GLY A 21 -21.63 24.88 4.21
CA GLY A 21 -20.59 24.72 5.23
C GLY A 21 -19.49 23.71 4.89
N PHE A 22 -19.55 23.02 3.74
CA PHE A 22 -18.47 22.16 3.27
C PHE A 22 -17.60 22.88 2.24
N SER A 23 -16.27 22.82 2.41
CA SER A 23 -15.31 23.33 1.44
C SER A 23 -14.11 22.42 1.28
N VAL A 24 -13.51 22.46 0.08
CA VAL A 24 -12.33 21.66 -0.28
C VAL A 24 -11.18 22.61 -0.58
N LYS A 25 -10.07 22.46 0.13
CA LYS A 25 -8.87 23.27 -0.06
C LYS A 25 -7.73 22.40 -0.60
N PRO A 26 -7.34 22.55 -1.88
CA PRO A 26 -6.23 21.78 -2.46
C PRO A 26 -4.94 21.95 -1.66
N MET A 27 -4.20 20.85 -1.48
CA MET A 27 -2.89 20.86 -0.84
C MET A 27 -1.78 20.95 -1.88
N SER A 28 -0.83 21.87 -1.64
CA SER A 28 0.39 22.01 -2.44
C SER A 28 1.61 21.52 -1.69
N GLY A 29 2.69 21.21 -2.41
CA GLY A 29 3.97 20.83 -1.80
C GLY A 29 4.06 19.37 -1.35
N ILE A 30 3.12 18.50 -1.75
CA ILE A 30 3.24 17.06 -1.54
C ILE A 30 4.44 16.54 -2.34
N LEU A 31 5.28 15.72 -1.69
CA LEU A 31 6.51 15.17 -2.24
C LEU A 31 6.25 14.44 -3.57
N GLY A 32 5.40 13.41 -3.52
CA GLY A 32 5.01 12.56 -4.64
C GLY A 32 3.53 12.66 -4.96
N THR A 33 3.08 11.82 -5.90
CA THR A 33 1.67 11.65 -6.29
C THR A 33 0.97 12.97 -6.58
N ARG A 34 1.67 13.94 -7.18
CA ARG A 34 1.19 15.33 -7.35
C ARG A 34 -0.11 15.44 -8.17
N ALA A 35 -0.40 14.46 -9.02
CA ALA A 35 -1.64 14.38 -9.80
C ALA A 35 -2.84 13.85 -9.00
N SER A 36 -2.66 13.41 -7.74
CA SER A 36 -3.73 12.82 -6.91
C SER A 36 -4.71 13.85 -6.33
N MET A 37 -4.49 15.15 -6.56
CA MET A 37 -5.38 16.24 -6.13
C MET A 37 -5.72 16.17 -4.62
N VAL A 38 -4.72 15.85 -3.79
CA VAL A 38 -4.89 15.81 -2.33
C VAL A 38 -5.40 17.15 -1.84
N ALA A 39 -6.38 17.12 -0.92
CA ALA A 39 -7.02 18.31 -0.39
C ALA A 39 -7.34 18.16 1.10
N GLU A 40 -7.37 19.29 1.78
CA GLU A 40 -7.97 19.44 3.10
C GLU A 40 -9.49 19.59 2.94
N LEU A 41 -10.25 18.79 3.69
CA LEU A 41 -11.71 18.86 3.73
C LEU A 41 -12.12 19.66 4.96
N GLN A 42 -12.83 20.77 4.74
CA GLN A 42 -13.23 21.71 5.79
C GLN A 42 -14.74 21.71 5.98
N PHE A 43 -15.17 21.70 7.24
CA PHE A 43 -16.57 21.62 7.64
C PHE A 43 -16.84 22.73 8.67
N ASP A 44 -17.51 23.80 8.24
CA ASP A 44 -17.96 24.91 9.08
C ASP A 44 -19.48 24.90 9.16
N ASN A 45 -20.03 24.48 10.31
CA ASN A 45 -21.48 24.33 10.51
C ASN A 45 -22.17 23.53 9.40
N CYS A 46 -21.46 22.54 8.82
CA CYS A 46 -21.96 21.70 7.75
C CYS A 46 -23.05 20.75 8.27
N HIS A 47 -24.29 20.97 7.84
CA HIS A 47 -25.42 20.11 8.20
C HIS A 47 -25.45 18.86 7.29
N VAL A 48 -25.44 17.68 7.91
CA VAL A 48 -25.53 16.39 7.21
C VAL A 48 -26.85 15.71 7.62
N PRO A 49 -27.75 15.41 6.68
CA PRO A 49 -29.01 14.73 6.98
C PRO A 49 -28.80 13.33 7.58
N LEU A 50 -29.76 12.85 8.38
CA LEU A 50 -29.66 11.54 9.05
C LEU A 50 -29.63 10.38 8.04
N GLU A 51 -30.35 10.52 6.93
CA GLU A 51 -30.38 9.56 5.83
C GLU A 51 -29.02 9.36 5.15
N ASN A 52 -28.08 10.30 5.34
CA ASN A 52 -26.71 10.20 4.83
C ASN A 52 -25.78 9.42 5.77
N LEU A 53 -26.27 8.94 6.93
CA LEU A 53 -25.54 8.02 7.78
C LEU A 53 -25.40 6.66 7.09
N VAL A 54 -24.16 6.22 6.89
CA VAL A 54 -23.85 4.90 6.33
C VAL A 54 -23.75 3.88 7.46
N GLY A 55 -24.66 2.91 7.44
CA GLY A 55 -24.76 1.88 8.47
C GLY A 55 -25.39 2.42 9.76
N LYS A 56 -25.01 1.83 10.91
CA LYS A 56 -25.51 2.24 12.23
C LYS A 56 -24.46 3.05 12.99
N LEU A 57 -24.88 4.13 13.64
CA LEU A 57 -24.01 4.92 14.51
C LEU A 57 -23.36 4.01 15.58
N GLY A 58 -22.04 4.10 15.74
CA GLY A 58 -21.26 3.30 16.69
C GLY A 58 -20.99 1.84 16.28
N PHE A 59 -21.70 1.28 15.30
CA PHE A 59 -21.54 -0.13 14.87
C PHE A 59 -21.03 -0.28 13.44
N GLY A 60 -21.50 0.57 12.51
CA GLY A 60 -21.11 0.52 11.10
C GLY A 60 -19.70 1.02 10.84
N PHE A 61 -19.17 1.91 11.71
CA PHE A 61 -17.88 2.55 11.53
C PHE A 61 -16.74 1.54 11.37
N SER A 62 -16.61 0.58 12.28
CA SER A 62 -15.49 -0.38 12.27
C SER A 62 -15.48 -1.23 11.01
N TYR A 63 -16.64 -1.69 10.56
CA TYR A 63 -16.76 -2.50 9.34
C TYR A 63 -16.47 -1.67 8.09
N ILE A 64 -17.03 -0.46 7.98
CA ILE A 64 -16.85 0.42 6.83
C ILE A 64 -15.39 0.87 6.74
N ALA A 65 -14.81 1.32 7.85
CA ALA A 65 -13.42 1.78 7.91
C ALA A 65 -12.45 0.64 7.60
N ALA A 66 -12.62 -0.53 8.21
CA ALA A 66 -11.75 -1.68 7.96
C ALA A 66 -11.84 -2.15 6.51
N SER A 67 -13.05 -2.25 5.95
CA SER A 67 -13.25 -2.67 4.55
C SER A 67 -12.66 -1.66 3.56
N ALA A 68 -12.92 -0.37 3.76
CA ALA A 68 -12.37 0.68 2.90
C ALA A 68 -10.84 0.71 2.95
N LEU A 69 -10.27 0.55 4.15
CA LEU A 69 -8.82 0.52 4.36
C LEU A 69 -8.17 -0.73 3.73
N ASP A 70 -8.84 -1.88 3.79
CA ASP A 70 -8.39 -3.11 3.12
C ASP A 70 -8.33 -2.93 1.59
N TYR A 71 -9.40 -2.39 0.97
CA TYR A 71 -9.37 -2.05 -0.46
C TYR A 71 -8.30 -1.01 -0.80
N GLY A 72 -8.12 0.00 0.05
CA GLY A 72 -7.07 1.02 -0.10
C GLY A 72 -5.67 0.39 -0.12
N ARG A 73 -5.38 -0.48 0.84
CA ARG A 73 -4.12 -1.24 0.92
C ARG A 73 -3.88 -2.10 -0.32
N TYR A 74 -4.91 -2.80 -0.80
CA TYR A 74 -4.82 -3.62 -2.00
C TYR A 74 -4.49 -2.78 -3.25
N SER A 75 -5.13 -1.61 -3.37
CA SER A 75 -4.85 -0.65 -4.44
C SER A 75 -3.42 -0.11 -4.37
N VAL A 76 -2.95 0.26 -3.17
CA VAL A 76 -1.57 0.73 -2.96
C VAL A 76 -0.55 -0.37 -3.29
N ALA A 77 -0.79 -1.62 -2.86
CA ALA A 77 0.08 -2.75 -3.17
C ALA A 77 0.22 -2.93 -4.69
N SER A 78 -0.91 -2.93 -5.40
CA SER A 78 -0.95 -3.07 -6.86
C SER A 78 -0.26 -1.90 -7.57
N GLY A 79 -0.48 -0.67 -7.11
CA GLY A 79 0.21 0.52 -7.62
C GLY A 79 1.73 0.45 -7.41
N CYS A 80 2.18 -0.07 -6.27
CA CYS A 80 3.60 -0.28 -5.98
C CYS A 80 4.26 -1.29 -6.92
N VAL A 81 3.55 -2.38 -7.28
CA VAL A 81 4.03 -3.31 -8.32
C VAL A 81 4.25 -2.58 -9.64
N GLY A 82 3.33 -1.67 -10.02
CA GLY A 82 3.46 -0.81 -11.19
C GLY A 82 4.69 0.10 -11.13
N ILE A 83 4.92 0.77 -10.00
CA ILE A 83 6.10 1.63 -9.80
C ILE A 83 7.39 0.82 -9.92
N ALA A 84 7.48 -0.34 -9.25
CA ALA A 84 8.65 -1.20 -9.30
C ALA A 84 8.94 -1.70 -10.73
N GLN A 85 7.90 -2.10 -11.46
CA GLN A 85 7.99 -2.50 -12.86
C GLN A 85 8.48 -1.34 -13.75
N ALA A 86 7.93 -0.13 -13.56
CA ALA A 86 8.34 1.04 -14.34
C ALA A 86 9.80 1.45 -14.05
N CYS A 87 10.26 1.28 -12.81
CA CYS A 87 11.68 1.48 -12.45
C CYS A 87 12.58 0.48 -13.18
N LEU A 88 12.21 -0.81 -13.17
CA LEU A 88 12.95 -1.86 -13.86
C LEU A 88 13.06 -1.56 -15.36
N GLU A 89 11.95 -1.24 -16.02
CA GLU A 89 11.92 -0.94 -17.46
C GLU A 89 12.79 0.28 -17.81
N ALA A 90 12.69 1.36 -17.04
CA ALA A 90 13.53 2.54 -17.22
C ALA A 90 15.02 2.20 -17.07
N CYS A 91 15.38 1.39 -16.08
CA CYS A 91 16.77 0.98 -15.86
C CYS A 91 17.28 0.04 -16.96
N ILE A 92 16.48 -0.93 -17.40
CA ILE A 92 16.86 -1.80 -18.52
C ILE A 92 17.13 -0.98 -19.77
N LYS A 93 16.25 -0.03 -20.11
CA LYS A 93 16.47 0.86 -21.25
C LYS A 93 17.76 1.65 -21.09
N TYR A 94 17.89 2.40 -19.99
CA TYR A 94 19.02 3.30 -19.76
C TYR A 94 20.38 2.58 -19.77
N THR A 95 20.44 1.39 -19.15
CA THR A 95 21.68 0.62 -19.05
C THR A 95 22.11 -0.06 -20.35
N ASN A 96 21.19 -0.21 -21.31
CA ASN A 96 21.49 -0.66 -22.67
C ASN A 96 22.03 0.46 -23.56
N GLU A 97 21.76 1.72 -23.23
CA GLU A 97 22.14 2.89 -24.05
C GLU A 97 23.37 3.60 -23.50
N ARG A 98 23.51 3.68 -22.18
CA ARG A 98 24.60 4.43 -21.53
C ARG A 98 25.89 3.62 -21.44
N LYS A 99 27.01 4.25 -21.81
CA LYS A 99 28.37 3.71 -21.63
C LYS A 99 29.18 4.49 -20.59
N GLN A 100 30.01 3.76 -19.84
CA GLN A 100 31.08 4.29 -18.99
C GLN A 100 32.24 3.31 -19.01
N PHE A 101 33.47 3.83 -19.11
CA PHE A 101 34.68 3.02 -19.27
C PHE A 101 34.57 2.09 -20.49
N ASP A 102 34.12 2.65 -21.62
CA ASP A 102 33.94 2.02 -22.93
C ASP A 102 32.97 0.82 -23.02
N VAL A 103 32.37 0.41 -21.91
CA VAL A 103 31.35 -0.64 -21.85
C VAL A 103 29.98 -0.09 -21.48
N TYR A 104 28.92 -0.81 -21.87
CA TYR A 104 27.55 -0.45 -21.48
C TYR A 104 27.33 -0.65 -19.99
N LEU A 105 26.47 0.16 -19.37
CA LEU A 105 26.22 0.01 -17.93
C LEU A 105 25.70 -1.37 -17.54
N LYS A 106 24.94 -2.03 -18.42
CA LYS A 106 24.46 -3.41 -18.22
C LYS A 106 25.58 -4.45 -18.05
N GLU A 107 26.81 -4.13 -18.40
CA GLU A 107 27.97 -5.02 -18.28
C GLU A 107 28.62 -4.94 -16.90
N HIS A 108 28.38 -3.87 -16.13
CA HIS A 108 28.91 -3.72 -14.77
C HIS A 108 28.17 -4.62 -13.79
N GLN A 109 28.92 -5.41 -13.02
CA GLN A 109 28.38 -6.43 -12.11
C GLN A 109 27.43 -5.85 -11.05
N LEU A 110 27.77 -4.68 -10.47
CA LEU A 110 26.93 -4.01 -9.47
C LEU A 110 25.62 -3.48 -10.06
N ILE A 111 25.58 -3.12 -11.35
CA ILE A 111 24.35 -2.76 -12.04
C ILE A 111 23.48 -4.01 -12.22
N ARG A 112 24.08 -5.13 -12.66
CA ARG A 112 23.37 -6.41 -12.78
C ARG A 112 22.76 -6.87 -11.47
N GLN A 113 23.47 -6.69 -10.34
CA GLN A 113 22.93 -7.01 -9.01
C GLN A 113 21.63 -6.24 -8.72
N LYS A 114 21.60 -4.93 -8.98
CA LYS A 114 20.40 -4.10 -8.77
C LYS A 114 19.25 -4.54 -9.70
N ILE A 115 19.54 -4.76 -10.97
CA ILE A 115 18.56 -5.25 -11.96
C ILE A 115 17.99 -6.61 -11.53
N THR A 116 18.83 -7.54 -11.08
CA THR A 116 18.38 -8.85 -10.56
C THR A 116 17.40 -8.67 -9.41
N GLN A 117 17.73 -7.83 -8.42
CA GLN A 117 16.83 -7.56 -7.29
C GLN A 117 15.50 -6.93 -7.74
N MET A 118 15.53 -5.98 -8.68
CA MET A 118 14.30 -5.40 -9.24
C MET A 118 13.43 -6.46 -9.91
N ILE A 119 14.01 -7.35 -10.73
CA ILE A 119 13.28 -8.42 -11.42
C ILE A 119 12.62 -9.37 -10.42
N THR A 120 13.40 -9.92 -9.48
CA THR A 120 12.92 -10.94 -8.55
C THR A 120 11.87 -10.36 -7.60
N ASN A 121 12.13 -9.17 -7.06
CA ASN A 121 11.24 -8.56 -6.08
C ASN A 121 9.94 -8.06 -6.70
N THR A 122 9.98 -7.51 -7.93
CA THR A 122 8.76 -7.13 -8.65
C THR A 122 7.89 -8.34 -8.95
N LYS A 123 8.50 -9.47 -9.34
CA LYS A 123 7.77 -10.72 -9.55
C LYS A 123 7.13 -11.23 -8.26
N ALA A 124 7.87 -11.23 -7.15
CA ALA A 124 7.34 -11.63 -5.85
C ALA A 124 6.18 -10.72 -5.39
N ALA A 125 6.35 -9.40 -5.48
CA ALA A 125 5.32 -8.43 -5.10
C ALA A 125 4.03 -8.62 -5.92
N ARG A 126 4.16 -8.89 -7.22
CA ARG A 126 3.01 -9.19 -8.09
C ARG A 126 2.26 -10.44 -7.65
N LEU A 127 2.99 -11.51 -7.30
CA LEU A 127 2.37 -12.75 -6.84
C LEU A 127 1.65 -12.58 -5.50
N LEU A 128 2.19 -11.79 -4.57
CA LEU A 128 1.50 -11.46 -3.32
C LEU A 128 0.20 -10.68 -3.57
N CYS A 129 0.20 -9.74 -4.52
CA CYS A 129 -1.02 -9.03 -4.91
C CYS A 129 -2.06 -9.96 -5.56
N TYR A 130 -1.62 -10.92 -6.38
CA TYR A 130 -2.53 -11.91 -6.95
C TYR A 130 -3.10 -12.86 -5.90
N GLN A 131 -2.29 -13.30 -4.94
CA GLN A 131 -2.74 -14.11 -3.81
C GLN A 131 -3.81 -13.38 -3.00
N ALA A 132 -3.54 -12.14 -2.59
CA ALA A 132 -4.51 -11.32 -1.86
C ALA A 132 -5.80 -11.11 -2.67
N GLY A 133 -5.69 -10.85 -3.97
CA GLY A 133 -6.83 -10.68 -4.86
C GLY A 133 -7.69 -11.95 -4.99
N TYR A 134 -7.05 -13.10 -5.19
CA TYR A 134 -7.72 -14.39 -5.27
C TYR A 134 -8.49 -14.71 -3.98
N LEU A 135 -7.84 -14.55 -2.81
CA LEU A 135 -8.51 -14.77 -1.53
C LEU A 135 -9.70 -13.82 -1.32
N LYS A 136 -9.58 -12.58 -1.80
CA LYS A 136 -10.67 -11.61 -1.74
C LYS A 136 -11.85 -12.02 -2.62
N GLU A 137 -11.58 -12.54 -3.82
CA GLU A 137 -12.60 -13.03 -4.77
C GLU A 137 -13.42 -14.20 -4.19
N ILE A 138 -12.75 -15.14 -3.51
CA ILE A 138 -13.43 -16.27 -2.87
C ILE A 138 -13.98 -15.96 -1.46
N ASN A 139 -13.91 -14.70 -1.02
CA ASN A 139 -14.32 -14.23 0.31
C ASN A 139 -13.62 -14.97 1.47
N ASP A 140 -12.35 -15.35 1.30
CA ASP A 140 -11.56 -15.97 2.35
C ASP A 140 -11.20 -14.91 3.43
N PRO A 141 -11.44 -15.18 4.74
CA PRO A 141 -11.07 -14.27 5.82
C PRO A 141 -9.58 -13.90 5.86
N ASN A 142 -8.69 -14.74 5.34
CA ASN A 142 -7.25 -14.48 5.26
C ASN A 142 -6.89 -13.40 4.23
N SER A 143 -7.84 -12.98 3.37
CA SER A 143 -7.60 -11.91 2.39
C SER A 143 -7.09 -10.60 3.02
N ILE A 144 -7.52 -10.28 4.24
CA ILE A 144 -7.14 -9.04 4.94
C ILE A 144 -5.64 -9.06 5.31
N ILE A 145 -5.16 -10.19 5.84
CA ILE A 145 -3.76 -10.30 6.23
C ILE A 145 -2.85 -10.41 5.00
N GLU A 146 -3.26 -11.15 3.97
CA GLU A 146 -2.51 -11.22 2.70
C GLU A 146 -2.44 -9.86 1.99
N THR A 147 -3.51 -9.05 2.08
CA THR A 147 -3.48 -7.66 1.58
C THR A 147 -2.48 -6.81 2.34
N SER A 148 -2.37 -6.98 3.66
CA SER A 148 -1.40 -6.27 4.50
C SER A 148 0.05 -6.68 4.17
N ILE A 149 0.30 -7.99 3.98
CA ILE A 149 1.59 -8.53 3.52
C ILE A 149 1.95 -7.98 2.14
N ALA A 150 1.01 -8.03 1.19
CA ALA A 150 1.22 -7.51 -0.16
C ALA A 150 1.54 -6.01 -0.15
N LYS A 151 0.80 -5.20 0.62
CA LYS A 151 1.04 -3.76 0.76
C LYS A 151 2.42 -3.46 1.34
N TYR A 152 2.78 -4.14 2.43
CA TYR A 152 4.09 -3.99 3.06
C TYR A 152 5.23 -4.33 2.10
N PHE A 153 5.19 -5.53 1.50
CA PHE A 153 6.25 -6.00 0.62
C PHE A 153 6.35 -5.16 -0.66
N ALA A 154 5.22 -4.89 -1.33
CA ALA A 154 5.22 -4.14 -2.57
C ALA A 154 5.72 -2.70 -2.38
N SER A 155 5.31 -2.01 -1.30
CA SER A 155 5.72 -0.62 -1.05
C SER A 155 7.22 -0.49 -0.74
N THR A 156 7.79 -1.40 0.03
CA THR A 156 9.24 -1.44 0.31
C THR A 156 10.04 -1.78 -0.95
N VAL A 157 9.55 -2.71 -1.78
CA VAL A 157 10.16 -3.04 -3.08
C VAL A 157 10.10 -1.88 -4.05
N ALA A 158 8.97 -1.16 -4.14
CA ALA A 158 8.83 0.01 -5.00
C ALA A 158 9.81 1.11 -4.59
N THR A 159 9.92 1.40 -3.29
CA THR A 159 10.84 2.42 -2.79
C THR A 159 12.30 2.05 -3.01
N LYS A 160 12.69 0.79 -2.73
CA LYS A 160 14.05 0.33 -3.03
C LYS A 160 14.35 0.38 -4.53
N SER A 161 13.43 -0.06 -5.38
CA SER A 161 13.60 -0.05 -6.83
C SER A 161 13.73 1.36 -7.38
N ALA A 162 12.95 2.31 -6.87
CA ALA A 162 13.03 3.71 -7.27
C ALA A 162 14.35 4.37 -6.83
N ASN A 163 14.81 4.09 -5.61
CA ASN A 163 16.13 4.54 -5.15
C ASN A 163 17.27 3.98 -6.01
N ASP A 164 17.25 2.67 -6.26
CA ASP A 164 18.25 2.02 -7.12
C ASP A 164 18.17 2.56 -8.56
N ALA A 165 16.98 2.89 -9.05
CA ALA A 165 16.79 3.46 -10.38
C ALA A 165 17.42 4.84 -10.51
N VAL A 166 17.21 5.73 -9.53
CA VAL A 166 17.91 7.02 -9.48
C VAL A 166 19.43 6.81 -9.44
N GLN A 167 19.91 5.87 -8.63
CA GLN A 167 21.33 5.55 -8.53
C GLN A 167 21.94 5.04 -9.85
N ILE A 168 21.21 4.19 -10.60
CA ILE A 168 21.63 3.67 -11.91
C ILE A 168 21.69 4.79 -12.95
N HIS A 169 20.77 5.75 -12.90
CA HIS A 169 20.76 6.91 -13.79
C HIS A 169 21.82 7.95 -13.40
N GLY A 170 22.32 7.93 -12.17
CA GLY A 170 23.29 8.90 -11.66
C GLY A 170 22.67 10.29 -11.54
N GLY A 171 23.42 11.34 -11.90
CA GLY A 171 22.92 12.72 -11.85
C GLY A 171 21.64 12.94 -12.68
N ASN A 172 21.49 12.21 -13.79
CA ASN A 172 20.27 12.23 -14.61
C ASN A 172 19.05 11.75 -13.83
N GLY A 173 19.21 10.81 -12.91
CA GLY A 173 18.13 10.30 -12.07
C GLY A 173 17.59 11.33 -11.07
N CYS A 174 18.33 12.40 -10.82
CA CYS A 174 17.90 13.53 -9.97
C CYS A 174 17.17 14.62 -10.77
N SER A 175 17.02 14.47 -12.09
CA SER A 175 16.35 15.43 -12.98
C SER A 175 14.95 14.96 -13.31
N SER A 176 14.00 15.90 -13.39
CA SER A 176 12.62 15.64 -13.85
C SER A 176 12.52 15.28 -15.33
N GLU A 177 13.61 15.38 -16.09
CA GLU A 177 13.70 14.86 -17.46
C GLU A 177 13.65 13.33 -17.52
N TYR A 178 14.03 12.66 -16.42
CA TYR A 178 13.99 11.21 -16.31
C TYR A 178 12.87 10.78 -15.36
N PRO A 179 12.05 9.78 -15.74
CA PRO A 179 10.86 9.43 -14.96
C PRO A 179 11.18 8.80 -13.60
N VAL A 180 12.42 8.32 -13.39
CA VAL A 180 12.87 7.70 -12.14
C VAL A 180 12.89 8.67 -10.95
N GLU A 181 13.08 9.96 -11.22
CA GLU A 181 12.96 11.02 -10.21
C GLU A 181 11.53 11.04 -9.63
N ARG A 182 10.52 11.02 -10.52
CA ARG A 182 9.11 10.95 -10.13
C ARG A 182 8.81 9.66 -9.38
N TYR A 183 9.30 8.52 -9.88
CA TYR A 183 9.06 7.23 -9.24
C TYR A 183 9.55 7.21 -7.79
N LEU A 184 10.69 7.82 -7.50
CA LEU A 184 11.22 7.91 -6.14
C LEU A 184 10.34 8.76 -5.23
N ARG A 185 9.91 9.93 -5.72
CA ARG A 185 9.00 10.80 -4.94
C ARG A 185 7.67 10.11 -4.68
N ASP A 186 7.09 9.46 -5.69
CA ASP A 186 5.80 8.80 -5.61
C ASP A 186 5.86 7.55 -4.72
N SER A 187 6.93 6.75 -4.81
CA SER A 187 7.09 5.53 -4.01
C SER A 187 7.14 5.83 -2.51
N LYS A 188 7.75 6.96 -2.11
CA LYS A 188 7.89 7.29 -0.68
C LYS A 188 6.54 7.50 0.00
N ILE A 189 5.56 8.04 -0.73
CA ILE A 189 4.19 8.23 -0.21
C ILE A 189 3.55 6.88 0.13
N MET A 190 3.83 5.83 -0.65
CA MET A 190 3.20 4.50 -0.52
C MET A 190 3.59 3.77 0.78
N GLU A 191 4.75 4.08 1.36
CA GLU A 191 5.16 3.56 2.67
C GLU A 191 4.39 4.20 3.83
N ILE A 192 3.75 5.35 3.60
CA ILE A 192 3.10 6.17 4.64
C ILE A 192 1.59 5.98 4.64
N ILE A 193 0.96 6.06 3.46
CA ILE A 193 -0.51 5.99 3.35
C ILE A 193 -1.03 4.57 3.51
N GLU A 194 -2.34 4.45 3.74
CA GLU A 194 -3.05 3.17 3.95
C GLU A 194 -2.47 2.31 5.10
N GLY A 195 -1.97 3.00 6.12
CA GLY A 195 -1.26 2.44 7.26
C GLY A 195 0.25 2.36 7.00
N SER A 196 1.04 3.04 7.83
CA SER A 196 2.49 3.12 7.68
C SER A 196 3.14 1.73 7.68
N THR A 197 4.35 1.64 7.12
CA THR A 197 5.18 0.41 7.18
C THR A 197 5.21 -0.21 8.57
N GLN A 198 5.39 0.60 9.62
CA GLN A 198 5.46 0.12 11.01
C GLN A 198 4.13 -0.48 11.50
N ILE A 199 2.99 0.10 11.11
CA ILE A 199 1.69 -0.46 11.45
C ILE A 199 1.46 -1.79 10.74
N GLN A 200 1.93 -1.91 9.49
CA GLN A 200 1.87 -3.19 8.77
C GLN A 200 2.76 -4.25 9.44
N GLU A 201 3.99 -3.90 9.83
CA GLU A 201 4.89 -4.81 10.55
C GLU A 201 4.24 -5.36 11.83
N ILE A 202 3.64 -4.49 12.65
CA ILE A 202 2.92 -4.88 13.87
C ILE A 202 1.75 -5.81 13.51
N THR A 203 0.90 -5.41 12.56
CA THR A 203 -0.29 -6.17 12.16
C THR A 203 0.07 -7.57 11.66
N ILE A 204 1.11 -7.67 10.83
CA ILE A 204 1.60 -8.93 10.26
C ILE A 204 2.17 -9.83 11.37
N ALA A 205 2.99 -9.26 12.27
CA ALA A 205 3.55 -10.00 13.39
C ALA A 205 2.46 -10.53 14.34
N GLU A 206 1.49 -9.68 14.72
CA GLU A 206 0.37 -10.07 15.58
C GLU A 206 -0.45 -11.21 14.97
N SER A 207 -0.77 -11.15 13.69
CA SER A 207 -1.48 -12.23 13.00
C SER A 207 -0.67 -13.54 12.99
N GLY A 208 0.64 -13.46 12.75
CA GLY A 208 1.54 -14.61 12.80
C GLY A 208 1.53 -15.32 14.17
N TYR A 209 1.64 -14.55 15.26
CA TYR A 209 1.58 -15.10 16.62
C TYR A 209 0.21 -15.71 16.94
N GLN A 210 -0.89 -15.07 16.54
CA GLN A 210 -2.23 -15.60 16.75
C GLN A 210 -2.44 -16.93 16.01
N ASN A 211 -2.00 -17.01 14.75
CA ASN A 211 -2.11 -18.24 13.96
C ASN A 211 -1.30 -19.39 14.58
N TYR A 212 -0.10 -19.12 15.09
CA TYR A 212 0.70 -20.12 15.80
C TYR A 212 -0.01 -20.63 17.06
N LEU A 213 -0.55 -19.72 17.88
CA LEU A 213 -1.29 -20.10 19.09
C LEU A 213 -2.51 -20.94 18.75
N ILE A 214 -3.28 -20.57 17.72
CA ILE A 214 -4.44 -21.36 17.28
C ILE A 214 -4.02 -22.76 16.81
N SER A 215 -2.91 -22.85 16.05
CA SER A 215 -2.41 -24.14 15.53
C SER A 215 -1.84 -25.08 16.59
N THR A 216 -1.51 -24.56 17.78
CA THR A 216 -0.87 -25.31 18.87
C THR A 216 -1.82 -25.68 20.00
N VAL A 217 -3.07 -25.19 19.98
CA VAL A 217 -4.10 -25.64 20.92
C VAL A 217 -4.56 -27.05 20.52
N PRO A 218 -4.40 -28.06 21.40
CA PRO A 218 -4.86 -29.41 21.11
C PRO A 218 -6.35 -29.41 20.84
N THR A 219 -6.76 -30.04 19.75
CA THR A 219 -8.17 -30.19 19.41
C THR A 219 -8.91 -30.95 20.51
N VAL A 220 -10.22 -30.74 20.61
CA VAL A 220 -11.07 -31.48 21.56
C VAL A 220 -10.94 -32.99 21.36
N MET A 221 -10.65 -33.43 20.13
CA MET A 221 -10.41 -34.83 19.80
C MET A 221 -9.08 -35.34 20.35
N GLU A 222 -7.99 -34.57 20.20
CA GLU A 222 -6.66 -34.91 20.75
C GLU A 222 -6.67 -34.91 22.28
N LYS A 223 -7.39 -34.00 22.93
CA LYS A 223 -7.57 -34.02 24.39
C LYS A 223 -8.32 -35.27 24.86
N LYS A 224 -9.40 -35.65 24.16
CA LYS A 224 -10.17 -36.88 24.48
C LYS A 224 -9.39 -38.17 24.21
N LEU A 225 -8.45 -38.16 23.27
CA LEU A 225 -7.55 -39.29 23.01
C LEU A 225 -6.47 -39.40 24.10
N ALA A 226 -5.91 -38.26 24.53
CA ALA A 226 -4.95 -38.21 25.63
C ALA A 226 -5.55 -38.60 26.99
N GLU A 227 -6.85 -38.35 27.22
CA GLU A 227 -7.57 -38.79 28.43
C GLU A 227 -7.92 -40.29 28.44
N ARG A 228 -7.76 -40.99 27.32
CA ARG A 228 -8.07 -42.42 27.15
C ARG A 228 -6.84 -43.33 27.17
N THR A 229 -5.64 -42.76 27.29
CA THR A 229 -4.35 -43.44 27.44
C THR A 229 -3.77 -43.18 28.82
#